data_AF-A0A4Q4UUH7-F1
#
_entry.id   AF-A0A4Q4UUH7-F1
#
_cell.length_a   1.000
_cell.length_b   1.000
_cell.length_c   1.000
_cell.angle_alpha   90.00
_cell.angle_beta   90.00
_cell.angle_gamma   90.00
#
_symmetry.space_group_name_H-M   'P 1'
#
loop_
_entity.id
_entity.type
_entity.pdbx_description
1 polymer ?
#
loop_
_entity_poly.entity_id
_entity_poly.type
_entity_poly.pdbx_seq_one_letter_code
_entity_poly.pdbx_strand_id
1 'polypeptide(L)'
;MSQDPPAPIQSKGRKRKQSIEDAFEPSSDSDQKRQRTSRTHATENAFSEPAVCSDSPRQTDPIAFWTKEGRWPEEQYWPEETSETDPTMEHLLARKKSSSNLSRKRSNSATSITPSDQKPREEKSAPYRDARYPLLLQTKGSYMDISELGITDTSKHLVRDLLSGKQSVPKETLFDDDIFVDACRNLENKNEARIIQDILRLIVPSAESLALRAKDLRHLIESVNEGWNNSIPLTGTRPQPDYSVGFRREAFTEDQLTKLSPFIGNFIAGDQSLFMATYYMYFPFLTCEVKCGAAALDVADRQNAHSMTLTVRAVAELFRAVKREYEVHRQILGFSISHDHRSVRIYGHYPVINGKDTKYYRHPIHEFSFTALDGKEKWTAYRFTKNVYDIWMPAHFKMICSAIDQLPSNLDFDVASLPETGLSQDLRSQHLSQSDANSVPLFVEQDSRSSNTGQGTPGTLFTDPGAAKRRKGRN
;
A
#
# COMPACT_ATOMS: atom_id res chain seq x y z
N MET A 1 -13.66 -73.21 5.15
CA MET A 1 -12.91 -73.01 6.39
C MET A 1 -12.38 -71.58 6.34
N SER A 2 -13.14 -70.54 6.72
CA SER A 2 -14.08 -70.41 7.87
C SER A 2 -13.29 -70.38 9.19
N GLN A 3 -13.48 -69.40 10.10
CA GLN A 3 -14.59 -68.45 10.23
C GLN A 3 -14.16 -67.07 10.83
N ASP A 4 -15.11 -66.15 10.93
CA ASP A 4 -14.99 -64.71 11.25
C ASP A 4 -14.68 -64.33 12.73
N PRO A 5 -14.30 -63.06 13.02
CA PRO A 5 -13.83 -62.61 14.34
C PRO A 5 -14.93 -62.07 15.29
N PRO A 6 -14.63 -61.90 16.59
CA PRO A 6 -15.52 -61.24 17.56
C PRO A 6 -15.40 -59.70 17.56
N ALA A 7 -16.46 -59.04 18.03
CA ALA A 7 -16.68 -57.59 17.99
C ALA A 7 -16.44 -56.90 19.37
N PRO A 8 -16.69 -55.57 19.56
CA PRO A 8 -15.99 -54.77 20.58
C PRO A 8 -16.61 -54.75 21.99
N ILE A 9 -15.79 -54.38 22.97
CA ILE A 9 -16.19 -54.16 24.36
C ILE A 9 -16.67 -52.71 24.56
N GLN A 10 -17.92 -52.54 25.00
CA GLN A 10 -18.40 -51.31 25.63
C GLN A 10 -18.25 -51.39 27.16
N SER A 11 -17.94 -50.27 27.82
CA SER A 11 -18.11 -50.12 29.27
C SER A 11 -18.93 -48.87 29.62
N LYS A 12 -19.85 -49.05 30.58
CA LYS A 12 -20.67 -47.99 31.20
C LYS A 12 -19.83 -47.37 32.33
N GLY A 13 -19.91 -46.10 32.72
CA GLY A 13 -20.91 -45.06 32.43
C GLY A 13 -21.57 -44.58 33.74
N ARG A 14 -21.73 -43.27 33.97
CA ARG A 14 -22.46 -42.74 35.15
C ARG A 14 -23.25 -41.47 34.82
N LYS A 15 -24.44 -41.32 35.43
CA LYS A 15 -25.45 -40.29 35.14
C LYS A 15 -25.57 -39.27 36.29
N ARG A 16 -26.13 -38.09 36.01
CA ARG A 16 -27.03 -37.38 36.94
C ARG A 16 -28.16 -36.68 36.17
N LYS A 17 -29.35 -36.60 36.79
CA LYS A 17 -30.59 -35.93 36.31
C LYS A 17 -30.62 -34.47 36.82
N GLN A 18 -31.28 -33.45 36.24
CA GLN A 18 -32.44 -33.28 35.32
C GLN A 18 -33.75 -32.87 36.04
N SER A 19 -34.21 -31.65 35.74
CA SER A 19 -35.53 -31.01 35.97
C SER A 19 -35.55 -29.71 35.12
N ILE A 20 -36.50 -29.32 34.26
CA ILE A 20 -37.95 -29.61 34.08
C ILE A 20 -38.81 -28.96 35.18
N GLU A 21 -39.72 -28.00 34.93
CA GLU A 21 -40.02 -27.23 33.69
C GLU A 21 -39.83 -25.70 33.94
N ASP A 22 -40.62 -24.67 33.55
CA ASP A 22 -41.96 -24.47 32.94
C ASP A 22 -42.01 -23.07 32.22
N ALA A 23 -43.18 -22.53 31.81
CA ALA A 23 -43.31 -21.37 30.89
C ALA A 23 -44.21 -20.18 31.32
N PHE A 24 -44.32 -19.18 30.42
CA PHE A 24 -45.25 -18.01 30.34
C PHE A 24 -44.96 -16.69 31.12
N GLU A 25 -44.53 -15.69 30.33
CA GLU A 25 -44.98 -14.28 30.16
C GLU A 25 -45.72 -13.43 31.25
N PRO A 26 -45.72 -12.08 31.14
CA PRO A 26 -45.66 -11.18 32.29
C PRO A 26 -46.99 -10.55 32.75
N SER A 27 -46.96 -9.95 33.95
CA SER A 27 -47.99 -9.03 34.47
C SER A 27 -47.40 -7.66 34.88
N SER A 28 -48.22 -6.62 34.79
CA SER A 28 -47.90 -5.23 35.13
C SER A 28 -48.07 -4.90 36.63
N ASP A 29 -47.81 -3.63 36.98
CA ASP A 29 -48.22 -2.92 38.20
C ASP A 29 -47.55 -3.35 39.53
N SER A 30 -47.47 -2.50 40.57
CA SER A 30 -47.40 -1.02 40.65
C SER A 30 -47.14 -0.64 42.12
N ASP A 31 -46.39 0.44 42.42
CA ASP A 31 -46.86 1.50 43.35
C ASP A 31 -45.83 2.60 43.71
N GLN A 32 -46.31 3.86 43.71
CA GLN A 32 -46.10 4.94 44.72
C GLN A 32 -44.67 5.36 45.18
N LYS A 33 -44.37 6.63 45.54
CA LYS A 33 -45.15 7.89 45.59
C LYS A 33 -44.21 9.11 45.69
N ARG A 34 -44.50 10.20 44.96
CA ARG A 34 -44.58 11.56 45.53
C ARG A 34 -45.21 12.57 44.55
N GLN A 35 -46.07 13.44 45.08
CA GLN A 35 -46.69 14.58 44.38
C GLN A 35 -46.65 15.83 45.27
N ARG A 36 -46.55 17.01 44.65
CA ARG A 36 -47.04 18.34 45.11
C ARG A 36 -46.61 19.39 44.06
N THR A 37 -47.37 20.43 43.71
CA THR A 37 -48.83 20.70 43.79
C THR A 37 -49.14 21.84 42.82
N SER A 38 -50.31 21.82 42.17
CA SER A 38 -50.74 22.89 41.26
C SER A 38 -51.26 24.13 42.01
N ARG A 39 -51.24 25.31 41.36
CA ARG A 39 -52.17 26.41 41.68
C ARG A 39 -52.44 27.30 40.46
N THR A 40 -53.71 27.64 40.25
CA THR A 40 -54.21 28.49 39.16
C THR A 40 -54.91 29.71 39.75
N HIS A 41 -54.84 30.85 39.06
CA HIS A 41 -55.78 31.98 39.14
C HIS A 41 -55.76 32.72 37.80
N ALA A 42 -56.85 33.40 37.46
CA ALA A 42 -57.02 34.11 36.18
C ALA A 42 -57.69 35.48 36.40
N THR A 43 -57.35 36.44 35.54
CA THR A 43 -58.07 37.71 35.30
C THR A 43 -57.72 38.22 33.90
N GLU A 44 -58.64 38.92 33.26
CA GLU A 44 -58.53 39.44 31.88
C GLU A 44 -57.96 40.86 31.85
N ASN A 45 -57.27 41.25 30.76
CA ASN A 45 -57.74 42.27 29.80
C ASN A 45 -56.69 42.75 28.76
N ALA A 46 -57.22 43.23 27.62
CA ALA A 46 -56.70 44.26 26.70
C ALA A 46 -55.37 44.08 25.91
N PHE A 47 -55.52 44.07 24.58
CA PHE A 47 -54.65 44.64 23.50
C PHE A 47 -53.12 44.79 23.76
N SER A 48 -52.23 44.25 22.92
CA SER A 48 -52.10 44.63 21.50
C SER A 48 -51.19 43.66 20.69
N GLU A 49 -51.40 43.59 19.38
CA GLU A 49 -50.44 43.07 18.38
C GLU A 49 -49.37 44.15 18.04
N PRO A 50 -48.19 43.84 17.42
CA PRO A 50 -48.09 43.07 16.17
C PRO A 50 -46.87 42.13 15.96
N ALA A 51 -47.00 41.29 14.93
CA ALA A 51 -45.96 40.80 14.00
C ALA A 51 -44.57 40.38 14.54
N VAL A 52 -44.34 39.07 14.60
CA VAL A 52 -42.98 38.49 14.57
C VAL A 52 -42.60 38.20 13.12
N CYS A 53 -41.61 38.93 12.59
CA CYS A 53 -40.98 38.57 11.32
C CYS A 53 -39.99 37.40 11.54
N SER A 54 -40.03 36.39 10.68
CA SER A 54 -39.10 35.26 10.73
C SER A 54 -37.77 35.63 10.03
N ASP A 55 -37.03 36.57 10.61
CA ASP A 55 -35.69 36.93 10.12
C ASP A 55 -34.70 35.76 10.36
N SER A 56 -34.30 35.11 9.27
CA SER A 56 -33.16 34.19 9.26
C SER A 56 -31.87 34.90 9.69
N PRO A 57 -30.93 34.22 10.40
CA PRO A 57 -29.72 34.87 10.91
C PRO A 57 -28.94 35.60 9.83
N ARG A 58 -28.71 36.90 10.03
CA ARG A 58 -27.89 37.71 9.10
C ARG A 58 -26.42 37.42 9.39
N GLN A 59 -25.80 36.66 8.49
CA GLN A 59 -24.37 36.41 8.46
C GLN A 59 -23.62 37.75 8.57
N THR A 60 -22.74 37.86 9.57
CA THR A 60 -22.16 39.14 9.99
C THR A 60 -20.68 39.18 9.65
N ASP A 61 -20.24 40.23 8.96
CA ASP A 61 -18.81 40.52 8.70
C ASP A 61 -18.06 40.65 10.05
N PRO A 62 -17.09 39.76 10.35
CA PRO A 62 -16.36 39.78 11.62
C PRO A 62 -15.52 41.05 11.81
N ILE A 63 -15.01 41.65 10.72
CA ILE A 63 -14.16 42.85 10.76
C ILE A 63 -15.02 44.08 11.03
N ALA A 64 -16.17 44.21 10.35
CA ALA A 64 -17.15 45.26 10.64
C ALA A 64 -17.71 45.15 12.07
N PHE A 65 -17.95 43.93 12.56
CA PHE A 65 -18.36 43.69 13.94
C PHE A 65 -17.27 44.12 14.94
N TRP A 66 -16.04 43.65 14.78
CA TRP A 66 -14.92 43.98 15.69
C TRP A 66 -14.67 45.49 15.76
N THR A 67 -14.69 46.17 14.61
CA THR A 67 -14.51 47.63 14.49
C THR A 67 -15.56 48.44 15.26
N LYS A 68 -16.75 47.87 15.47
CA LYS A 68 -17.87 48.51 16.19
C LYS A 68 -17.95 48.09 17.66
N GLU A 69 -17.73 46.82 17.95
CA GLU A 69 -18.05 46.18 19.23
C GLU A 69 -16.82 45.90 20.13
N GLY A 70 -15.61 46.15 19.62
CA GLY A 70 -14.33 46.01 20.35
C GLY A 70 -13.95 44.57 20.70
N ARG A 71 -14.70 43.59 20.19
CA ARG A 71 -14.55 42.15 20.43
C ARG A 71 -14.94 41.37 19.18
N TRP A 72 -14.42 40.17 19.05
CA TRP A 72 -14.81 39.26 17.96
C TRP A 72 -16.21 38.65 18.18
N PRO A 73 -16.90 38.20 17.11
CA PRO A 73 -18.11 37.38 17.25
C PRO A 73 -17.82 36.04 17.95
N GLU A 74 -18.83 35.45 18.60
CA GLU A 74 -18.75 34.05 19.03
C GLU A 74 -18.68 33.13 17.79
N GLU A 75 -18.00 31.97 17.91
CA GLU A 75 -17.71 31.04 16.79
C GLU A 75 -18.95 30.69 15.94
N GLN A 76 -20.13 30.68 16.55
CA GLN A 76 -21.43 30.39 15.91
C GLN A 76 -21.91 31.45 14.89
N TYR A 77 -21.28 32.64 14.84
CA TYR A 77 -21.67 33.77 13.97
C TYR A 77 -20.63 34.14 12.92
N TRP A 78 -19.50 33.44 12.87
CA TRP A 78 -18.55 33.63 11.79
C TRP A 78 -19.16 33.12 10.48
N PRO A 79 -18.87 33.76 9.34
CA PRO A 79 -19.01 33.07 8.06
C PRO A 79 -18.21 31.77 8.11
N GLU A 80 -18.75 30.66 7.60
CA GLU A 80 -17.90 29.56 7.18
C GLU A 80 -16.99 30.12 6.09
N GLU A 81 -15.69 30.29 6.39
CA GLU A 81 -14.71 30.68 5.38
C GLU A 81 -14.60 29.54 4.36
N THR A 82 -15.33 29.69 3.26
CA THR A 82 -15.19 28.85 2.07
C THR A 82 -13.87 29.20 1.39
N SER A 83 -12.77 28.81 2.02
CA SER A 83 -11.49 28.64 1.33
C SER A 83 -11.75 27.79 0.08
N GLU A 84 -11.26 28.26 -1.08
CA GLU A 84 -11.49 27.57 -2.36
C GLU A 84 -10.73 26.23 -2.47
N THR A 85 -9.99 25.84 -1.42
CA THR A 85 -9.53 24.48 -1.18
C THR A 85 -10.72 23.53 -0.94
N ASP A 86 -11.19 22.87 -2.01
CA ASP A 86 -12.18 21.80 -1.91
C ASP A 86 -11.72 20.74 -0.87
N PRO A 87 -12.43 20.56 0.27
CA PRO A 87 -11.95 19.76 1.39
C PRO A 87 -11.90 18.24 1.09
N THR A 88 -12.28 17.84 -0.14
CA THR A 88 -12.04 16.50 -0.69
C THR A 88 -10.60 16.24 -1.14
N MET A 89 -9.70 17.25 -1.08
CA MET A 89 -8.28 17.09 -1.47
C MET A 89 -7.34 16.78 -0.29
N GLU A 90 -7.65 17.21 0.94
CA GLU A 90 -6.71 17.15 2.07
C GLU A 90 -6.30 15.73 2.47
N HIS A 91 -7.21 14.75 2.42
CA HIS A 91 -6.93 13.39 2.88
C HIS A 91 -5.91 12.64 1.99
N LEU A 92 -5.69 13.17 0.78
CA LEU A 92 -4.73 12.71 -0.23
C LEU A 92 -3.29 13.15 0.08
N LEU A 93 -3.11 14.16 0.94
CA LEU A 93 -1.81 14.77 1.21
C LEU A 93 -0.81 13.80 1.82
N ALA A 94 0.47 14.08 1.53
CA ALA A 94 1.58 13.33 2.07
C ALA A 94 1.67 13.43 3.59
N ARG A 95 1.87 12.30 4.25
CA ARG A 95 1.89 12.18 5.71
C ARG A 95 3.32 12.13 6.19
N LYS A 96 3.72 13.17 6.95
CA LYS A 96 5.03 13.27 7.58
C LYS A 96 5.31 12.06 8.46
N LYS A 97 6.45 11.42 8.25
CA LYS A 97 6.83 10.18 8.96
C LYS A 97 7.24 10.48 10.42
N SER A 98 6.29 10.34 11.34
CA SER A 98 6.49 10.63 12.77
C SER A 98 7.69 9.88 13.36
N SER A 99 8.62 10.64 13.96
CA SER A 99 9.86 10.14 14.57
C SER A 99 9.68 9.36 15.88
N SER A 100 8.44 9.23 16.36
CA SER A 100 8.07 8.60 17.64
C SER A 100 8.42 7.11 17.75
N ASN A 101 8.74 6.44 16.64
CA ASN A 101 9.22 5.04 16.64
C ASN A 101 10.75 4.90 16.89
N LEU A 102 11.47 5.98 17.21
CA LEU A 102 12.87 5.95 17.65
C LEU A 102 13.02 5.39 19.08
N SER A 103 12.75 4.08 19.23
CA SER A 103 13.07 3.35 20.45
C SER A 103 14.58 3.40 20.71
N ARG A 104 14.94 3.64 21.98
CA ARG A 104 16.24 4.14 22.43
C ARG A 104 17.38 3.12 22.27
N LYS A 105 17.99 3.03 21.08
CA LYS A 105 19.29 2.37 20.84
C LYS A 105 20.24 3.23 20.01
N ARG A 106 21.54 3.17 20.34
CA ARG A 106 22.59 4.06 19.82
C ARG A 106 23.17 3.61 18.48
N SER A 107 23.42 4.61 17.63
CA SER A 107 24.60 4.75 16.76
C SER A 107 24.75 3.94 15.46
N ASN A 108 24.96 4.72 14.39
CA ASN A 108 25.91 4.51 13.28
C ASN A 108 25.58 3.47 12.18
N SER A 109 24.88 3.89 11.13
CA SER A 109 25.40 3.92 9.74
C SER A 109 24.43 4.63 8.79
N ALA A 110 24.93 5.22 7.70
CA ALA A 110 24.12 5.90 6.68
C ALA A 110 23.47 4.89 5.69
N THR A 111 22.50 4.11 6.18
CA THR A 111 21.65 3.23 5.35
C THR A 111 20.20 3.37 5.77
N SER A 112 19.26 3.38 4.82
CA SER A 112 17.84 3.67 5.00
C SER A 112 17.03 2.52 5.65
N ILE A 113 17.68 1.69 6.45
CA ILE A 113 17.09 0.52 7.12
C ILE A 113 16.11 1.00 8.20
N THR A 114 14.81 0.84 7.97
CA THR A 114 13.83 1.16 9.02
C THR A 114 13.87 0.11 10.13
N PRO A 115 13.39 0.39 11.36
CA PRO A 115 13.28 -0.62 12.41
C PRO A 115 12.41 -1.84 12.04
N SER A 116 11.56 -1.73 11.01
CA SER A 116 10.82 -2.87 10.45
C SER A 116 11.73 -3.78 9.62
N ASP A 117 12.66 -3.20 8.85
CA ASP A 117 13.51 -3.94 7.91
C ASP A 117 14.45 -4.92 8.59
N GLN A 118 14.87 -4.65 9.83
CA GLN A 118 15.72 -5.52 10.65
C GLN A 118 15.06 -6.85 11.07
N LYS A 119 13.74 -7.03 10.91
CA LYS A 119 13.04 -8.27 11.29
C LYS A 119 13.12 -9.37 10.20
N PRO A 120 13.11 -10.66 10.57
CA PRO A 120 12.93 -11.78 9.63
C PRO A 120 11.69 -11.65 8.73
N ARG A 121 11.73 -12.26 7.54
CA ARG A 121 10.60 -12.30 6.58
C ARG A 121 9.37 -12.92 7.23
N GLU A 122 9.57 -13.98 8.00
CA GLU A 122 8.56 -14.78 8.67
C GLU A 122 7.82 -13.97 9.75
N GLU A 123 8.51 -13.08 10.48
CA GLU A 123 7.91 -12.16 11.44
C GLU A 123 7.06 -11.09 10.74
N LYS A 124 7.57 -10.53 9.64
CA LYS A 124 6.84 -9.54 8.81
C LYS A 124 5.58 -10.16 8.18
N SER A 125 5.65 -11.43 7.78
CA SER A 125 4.54 -12.20 7.21
C SER A 125 3.58 -12.79 8.26
N ALA A 126 3.94 -12.80 9.55
CA ALA A 126 3.15 -13.44 10.60
C ALA A 126 1.69 -12.95 10.70
N PRO A 127 1.37 -11.64 10.57
CA PRO A 127 -0.02 -11.17 10.62
C PRO A 127 -0.92 -11.81 9.57
N TYR A 128 -0.41 -12.00 8.34
CA TYR A 128 -1.17 -12.59 7.23
C TYR A 128 -1.49 -14.07 7.44
N ARG A 129 -0.76 -14.78 8.33
CA ARG A 129 -1.04 -16.19 8.64
C ARG A 129 -2.33 -16.35 9.47
N ASP A 130 -2.74 -15.33 10.22
CA ASP A 130 -3.99 -15.34 10.99
C ASP A 130 -5.21 -15.49 10.05
N ALA A 131 -6.06 -16.48 10.29
CA ALA A 131 -7.29 -16.72 9.53
C ALA A 131 -8.29 -15.55 9.62
N ARG A 132 -8.13 -14.64 10.59
CA ARG A 132 -8.92 -13.42 10.77
C ARG A 132 -8.40 -12.22 9.96
N TYR A 133 -7.25 -12.34 9.27
CA TYR A 133 -6.72 -11.24 8.47
C TYR A 133 -7.68 -10.74 7.37
N PRO A 134 -8.46 -11.60 6.67
CA PRO A 134 -9.51 -11.13 5.76
C PRO A 134 -10.58 -10.28 6.45
N LEU A 135 -10.97 -10.59 7.69
CA LEU A 135 -11.90 -9.77 8.47
C LEU A 135 -11.28 -8.41 8.83
N LEU A 136 -9.98 -8.37 9.17
CA LEU A 136 -9.26 -7.11 9.37
C LEU A 136 -9.27 -6.23 8.11
N LEU A 137 -9.06 -6.81 6.92
CA LEU A 137 -9.21 -6.11 5.64
C LEU A 137 -10.65 -5.60 5.43
N GLN A 138 -11.67 -6.39 5.79
CA GLN A 138 -13.07 -5.99 5.69
C GLN A 138 -13.41 -4.79 6.59
N THR A 139 -12.84 -4.70 7.81
CA THR A 139 -12.99 -3.49 8.66
C THR A 139 -12.33 -2.22 8.07
N LYS A 140 -11.58 -2.37 6.96
CA LYS A 140 -10.97 -1.29 6.19
C LYS A 140 -11.53 -1.18 4.77
N GLY A 141 -12.70 -1.78 4.52
CA GLY A 141 -13.39 -1.72 3.23
C GLY A 141 -12.77 -2.60 2.13
N SER A 142 -11.87 -3.53 2.47
CA SER A 142 -11.21 -4.43 1.53
C SER A 142 -11.72 -5.87 1.67
N TYR A 143 -12.16 -6.45 0.56
CA TYR A 143 -12.85 -7.72 0.50
C TYR A 143 -12.07 -8.69 -0.41
N MET A 144 -11.67 -9.83 0.13
CA MET A 144 -10.99 -10.90 -0.62
C MET A 144 -11.96 -11.75 -1.48
N ASP A 145 -13.00 -11.12 -2.01
CA ASP A 145 -14.10 -11.73 -2.74
C ASP A 145 -14.59 -10.80 -3.87
N ILE A 146 -15.51 -11.29 -4.69
CA ILE A 146 -16.20 -10.52 -5.73
C ILE A 146 -17.33 -9.70 -5.08
N SER A 147 -17.55 -8.46 -5.51
CA SER A 147 -18.73 -7.70 -5.12
C SER A 147 -20.00 -8.25 -5.79
N GLU A 148 -21.17 -8.00 -5.18
CA GLU A 148 -22.48 -8.38 -5.75
C GLU A 148 -22.72 -7.77 -7.15
N LEU A 149 -22.12 -6.62 -7.43
CA LEU A 149 -22.16 -5.96 -8.74
C LEU A 149 -21.13 -6.55 -9.74
N GLY A 150 -20.10 -7.24 -9.25
CA GLY A 150 -18.96 -7.71 -10.02
C GLY A 150 -18.17 -6.61 -10.74
N ILE A 151 -17.25 -7.02 -11.61
CA ILE A 151 -16.55 -6.12 -12.54
C ILE A 151 -17.44 -5.72 -13.73
N THR A 152 -17.09 -4.63 -14.42
CA THR A 152 -17.74 -4.23 -15.68
C THR A 152 -17.53 -5.26 -16.80
N ASP A 153 -18.39 -5.27 -17.80
CA ASP A 153 -18.20 -6.12 -18.98
C ASP A 153 -16.96 -5.73 -19.80
N THR A 154 -16.54 -4.47 -19.80
CA THR A 154 -15.26 -4.04 -20.37
C THR A 154 -14.08 -4.78 -19.71
N SER A 155 -14.06 -4.82 -18.37
CA SER A 155 -13.04 -5.57 -17.63
C SER A 155 -13.16 -7.10 -17.85
N LYS A 156 -14.36 -7.66 -18.06
CA LYS A 156 -14.52 -9.09 -18.40
C LYS A 156 -13.96 -9.45 -19.77
N HIS A 157 -14.10 -8.57 -20.78
CA HIS A 157 -13.52 -8.81 -22.10
C HIS A 157 -12.00 -8.67 -22.04
N LEU A 158 -11.50 -7.56 -21.50
CA LEU A 158 -10.08 -7.33 -21.23
C LEU A 158 -9.39 -8.53 -20.58
N VAL A 159 -9.97 -9.12 -19.52
CA VAL A 159 -9.37 -10.29 -18.84
C VAL A 159 -9.25 -11.51 -19.76
N ARG A 160 -10.24 -11.76 -20.64
CA ARG A 160 -10.17 -12.85 -21.63
C ARG A 160 -9.12 -12.57 -22.70
N ASP A 161 -8.99 -11.33 -23.13
CA ASP A 161 -7.99 -10.90 -24.11
C ASP A 161 -6.56 -11.02 -23.53
N LEU A 162 -6.38 -10.63 -22.27
CA LEU A 162 -5.12 -10.79 -21.53
C LEU A 162 -4.74 -12.25 -21.30
N LEU A 163 -5.71 -13.16 -21.08
CA LEU A 163 -5.44 -14.61 -20.96
C LEU A 163 -5.19 -15.31 -22.30
N SER A 164 -5.89 -14.91 -23.36
CA SER A 164 -5.82 -15.56 -24.68
C SER A 164 -4.78 -14.96 -25.63
N GLY A 165 -4.30 -13.74 -25.35
CA GLY A 165 -3.30 -13.03 -26.14
C GLY A 165 -2.00 -13.83 -26.31
N LYS A 166 -1.63 -14.09 -27.57
CA LYS A 166 -0.44 -14.88 -27.89
C LYS A 166 0.83 -14.05 -27.67
N GLN A 167 1.71 -14.55 -26.80
CA GLN A 167 2.99 -13.94 -26.48
C GLN A 167 4.15 -14.91 -26.72
N SER A 168 5.27 -14.35 -27.18
CA SER A 168 6.55 -15.05 -27.31
C SER A 168 7.03 -15.49 -25.93
N VAL A 169 7.42 -16.75 -25.81
CA VAL A 169 8.04 -17.30 -24.60
C VAL A 169 9.56 -17.36 -24.78
N PRO A 170 10.36 -17.30 -23.69
CA PRO A 170 11.79 -17.57 -23.76
C PRO A 170 12.05 -19.04 -24.14
N LYS A 171 13.31 -19.33 -24.48
CA LYS A 171 13.84 -20.67 -24.77
C LYS A 171 15.05 -20.92 -23.87
N GLU A 172 15.50 -22.16 -23.82
CA GLU A 172 16.64 -22.61 -23.00
C GLU A 172 16.35 -22.37 -21.50
N THR A 173 15.12 -22.72 -21.09
CA THR A 173 14.58 -22.48 -19.74
C THR A 173 14.11 -23.75 -19.05
N LEU A 174 13.89 -23.67 -17.73
CA LEU A 174 13.27 -24.74 -16.94
C LEU A 174 11.83 -25.09 -17.37
N PHE A 175 11.20 -24.32 -18.27
CA PHE A 175 9.87 -24.57 -18.82
C PHE A 175 9.91 -25.14 -20.26
N ASP A 176 11.09 -25.48 -20.79
CA ASP A 176 11.23 -26.14 -22.09
C ASP A 176 10.71 -27.60 -22.03
N ASP A 177 10.17 -28.11 -23.14
CA ASP A 177 9.31 -29.31 -23.14
C ASP A 177 10.02 -30.62 -22.76
N ASP A 178 11.33 -30.72 -23.02
CA ASP A 178 12.16 -31.89 -22.77
C ASP A 178 12.63 -32.02 -21.31
N ILE A 179 12.80 -30.90 -20.60
CA ILE A 179 13.31 -30.89 -19.21
C ILE A 179 12.28 -30.47 -18.15
N PHE A 180 11.12 -29.91 -18.54
CA PHE A 180 10.13 -29.34 -17.61
C PHE A 180 9.71 -30.29 -16.46
N VAL A 181 9.47 -31.57 -16.76
CA VAL A 181 9.01 -32.54 -15.74
C VAL A 181 10.08 -32.75 -14.66
N ASP A 182 11.35 -32.83 -15.03
CA ASP A 182 12.46 -32.97 -14.09
C ASP A 182 12.82 -31.65 -13.41
N ALA A 183 12.64 -30.51 -14.07
CA ALA A 183 12.73 -29.20 -13.41
C ALA A 183 11.68 -29.08 -12.28
N CYS A 184 10.43 -29.48 -12.52
CA CYS A 184 9.38 -29.49 -11.50
C CYS A 184 9.68 -30.46 -10.35
N ARG A 185 10.17 -31.68 -10.63
CA ARG A 185 10.64 -32.62 -9.58
C ARG A 185 11.78 -32.03 -8.74
N ASN A 186 12.71 -31.31 -9.38
CA ASN A 186 13.80 -30.62 -8.69
C ASN A 186 13.34 -29.42 -7.84
N LEU A 187 12.14 -28.89 -8.06
CA LEU A 187 11.53 -27.81 -7.27
C LEU A 187 10.59 -28.33 -6.17
N GLU A 188 10.23 -29.61 -6.19
CA GLU A 188 9.42 -30.22 -5.16
C GLU A 188 10.12 -30.15 -3.78
N ASN A 189 9.35 -29.76 -2.76
CA ASN A 189 9.81 -29.61 -1.38
C ASN A 189 11.01 -28.63 -1.20
N LYS A 190 11.26 -27.71 -2.15
CA LYS A 190 12.26 -26.64 -2.00
C LYS A 190 11.66 -25.41 -1.31
N ASN A 191 12.53 -24.56 -0.75
CA ASN A 191 12.11 -23.36 -0.02
C ASN A 191 11.68 -22.22 -0.95
N GLU A 192 11.00 -21.23 -0.37
CA GLU A 192 10.49 -20.02 -1.05
C GLU A 192 11.56 -19.32 -1.88
N ALA A 193 12.77 -19.16 -1.33
CA ALA A 193 13.91 -18.55 -2.01
C ALA A 193 14.33 -19.29 -3.30
N ARG A 194 14.30 -20.63 -3.30
CA ARG A 194 14.62 -21.43 -4.50
C ARG A 194 13.53 -21.33 -5.57
N ILE A 195 12.26 -21.30 -5.16
CA ILE A 195 11.12 -21.12 -6.08
C ILE A 195 11.18 -19.72 -6.73
N ILE A 196 11.52 -18.69 -5.93
CA ILE A 196 11.76 -17.32 -6.41
C ILE A 196 12.93 -17.30 -7.41
N GLN A 197 14.06 -17.93 -7.09
CA GLN A 197 15.26 -17.93 -7.93
C GLN A 197 15.01 -18.62 -9.30
N ASP A 198 14.36 -19.78 -9.28
CA ASP A 198 14.31 -20.66 -10.46
C ASP A 198 13.15 -20.32 -11.42
N ILE A 199 11.95 -20.00 -10.91
CA ILE A 199 10.74 -19.93 -11.75
C ILE A 199 9.94 -18.62 -11.67
N LEU A 200 10.19 -17.71 -10.72
CA LEU A 200 9.43 -16.44 -10.64
C LEU A 200 9.50 -15.65 -11.95
N ARG A 201 10.66 -15.60 -12.62
CA ARG A 201 10.82 -14.90 -13.93
C ARG A 201 10.17 -15.64 -15.10
N LEU A 202 9.86 -16.93 -14.95
CA LEU A 202 9.14 -17.76 -15.94
C LEU A 202 7.60 -17.73 -15.73
N ILE A 203 7.14 -17.24 -14.57
CA ILE A 203 5.71 -17.03 -14.26
C ILE A 203 5.35 -15.53 -14.37
N VAL A 204 6.20 -14.65 -13.83
CA VAL A 204 6.05 -13.19 -13.82
C VAL A 204 7.34 -12.54 -14.34
N PRO A 205 7.45 -12.31 -15.68
CA PRO A 205 8.63 -11.70 -16.29
C PRO A 205 8.97 -10.32 -15.73
N SER A 206 10.28 -10.05 -15.66
CA SER A 206 10.83 -8.76 -15.26
C SER A 206 10.47 -7.67 -16.28
N ALA A 207 9.71 -6.68 -15.84
CA ALA A 207 9.38 -5.49 -16.62
C ALA A 207 10.64 -4.73 -17.07
N GLU A 208 11.63 -4.56 -16.20
CA GLU A 208 12.86 -3.85 -16.55
C GLU A 208 13.74 -4.64 -17.53
N SER A 209 13.83 -5.96 -17.37
CA SER A 209 14.55 -6.82 -18.33
C SER A 209 13.92 -6.81 -19.73
N LEU A 210 12.59 -6.67 -19.82
CA LEU A 210 11.89 -6.45 -21.07
C LEU A 210 12.13 -5.03 -21.62
N ALA A 211 12.16 -4.00 -20.76
CA ALA A 211 12.39 -2.60 -21.13
C ALA A 211 13.78 -2.31 -21.72
N LEU A 212 14.76 -3.20 -21.50
CA LEU A 212 16.05 -3.20 -22.21
C LEU A 212 15.88 -3.38 -23.73
N ARG A 213 14.80 -4.06 -24.18
CA ARG A 213 14.53 -4.38 -25.59
C ARG A 213 13.29 -3.67 -26.14
N ALA A 214 12.25 -3.48 -25.32
CA ALA A 214 11.03 -2.75 -25.67
C ALA A 214 11.07 -1.33 -25.07
N LYS A 215 11.16 -0.29 -25.91
CA LYS A 215 11.27 1.10 -25.43
C LYS A 215 10.03 1.54 -24.64
N ASP A 216 8.87 1.05 -25.02
CA ASP A 216 7.56 1.46 -24.49
C ASP A 216 7.34 0.97 -23.04
N LEU A 217 8.12 -0.03 -22.60
CA LEU A 217 8.12 -0.52 -21.22
C LEU A 217 9.08 0.26 -20.31
N ARG A 218 9.85 1.25 -20.81
CA ARG A 218 10.79 2.05 -20.00
C ARG A 218 10.12 2.93 -18.95
N HIS A 219 8.82 3.20 -19.10
CA HIS A 219 8.02 3.86 -18.07
C HIS A 219 7.85 3.01 -16.80
N LEU A 220 8.08 1.69 -16.89
CA LEU A 220 7.95 0.75 -15.78
C LEU A 220 9.22 0.67 -14.94
N ILE A 221 9.05 0.39 -13.66
CA ILE A 221 10.09 -0.03 -12.72
C ILE A 221 9.57 -1.16 -11.85
N GLU A 222 10.47 -2.01 -11.39
CA GLU A 222 10.14 -3.16 -10.56
C GLU A 222 10.81 -3.10 -9.19
N SER A 223 10.29 -3.86 -8.24
CA SER A 223 10.87 -4.03 -6.91
C SER A 223 10.82 -5.51 -6.51
N VAL A 224 11.85 -5.98 -5.81
CA VAL A 224 12.02 -7.40 -5.44
C VAL A 224 12.19 -7.51 -3.93
N ASN A 225 11.17 -8.05 -3.24
CA ASN A 225 11.13 -8.15 -1.77
C ASN A 225 11.42 -6.82 -1.03
N GLU A 226 11.06 -5.67 -1.61
CA GLU A 226 11.25 -4.35 -0.99
C GLU A 226 9.99 -3.87 -0.27
N GLY A 227 10.19 -3.28 0.91
CA GLY A 227 9.10 -2.78 1.73
C GLY A 227 8.49 -1.52 1.14
N TRP A 228 7.16 -1.47 1.07
CA TRP A 228 6.41 -0.31 0.56
C TRP A 228 6.39 0.83 1.60
N ASN A 229 7.58 1.37 1.89
CA ASN A 229 7.86 2.34 2.95
C ASN A 229 7.20 3.72 2.74
N ASN A 230 7.01 4.11 1.48
CA ASN A 230 6.38 5.39 1.09
C ASN A 230 4.87 5.23 0.87
N SER A 231 4.30 4.04 1.07
CA SER A 231 2.84 3.85 1.07
C SER A 231 2.24 4.14 2.45
N ILE A 232 1.09 4.82 2.48
CA ILE A 232 0.22 4.87 3.65
C ILE A 232 -0.45 3.48 3.81
N PRO A 233 -0.16 2.68 4.84
CA PRO A 233 -0.69 1.32 4.94
C PRO A 233 -2.19 1.31 5.29
N LEU A 234 -2.87 0.20 5.01
CA LEU A 234 -4.30 0.01 5.37
C LEU A 234 -4.47 -0.52 6.81
N THR A 235 -3.49 -1.30 7.25
CA THR A 235 -3.41 -1.94 8.57
C THR A 235 -2.09 -1.57 9.26
N GLY A 236 -1.83 -2.09 10.46
CA GLY A 236 -0.52 -1.90 11.12
C GLY A 236 0.65 -2.65 10.45
N THR A 237 0.39 -3.46 9.42
CA THR A 237 1.42 -4.19 8.67
C THR A 237 1.89 -3.37 7.47
N ARG A 238 3.20 -3.33 7.18
CA ARG A 238 3.73 -2.78 5.93
C ARG A 238 3.69 -3.85 4.83
N PRO A 239 3.17 -3.58 3.62
CA PRO A 239 3.34 -4.46 2.47
C PRO A 239 4.81 -4.63 2.08
N GLN A 240 5.15 -5.83 1.59
CA GLN A 240 6.48 -6.15 1.05
C GLN A 240 6.33 -7.32 0.07
N PRO A 241 5.81 -7.09 -1.16
CA PRO A 241 5.65 -8.11 -2.17
C PRO A 241 7.00 -8.77 -2.52
N ASP A 242 7.00 -10.08 -2.82
CA ASP A 242 8.22 -10.74 -3.34
C ASP A 242 8.63 -10.13 -4.69
N TYR A 243 7.63 -9.69 -5.46
CA TYR A 243 7.81 -8.85 -6.64
C TYR A 243 6.68 -7.82 -6.78
N SER A 244 6.97 -6.61 -7.26
CA SER A 244 5.95 -5.69 -7.75
C SER A 244 6.42 -4.80 -8.90
N VAL A 245 5.48 -4.27 -9.68
CA VAL A 245 5.73 -3.35 -10.80
C VAL A 245 4.82 -2.13 -10.68
N GLY A 246 5.39 -0.97 -10.96
CA GLY A 246 4.70 0.31 -11.09
C GLY A 246 5.43 1.20 -12.10
N PHE A 247 5.17 2.49 -12.04
CA PHE A 247 5.81 3.48 -12.89
C PHE A 247 7.01 4.12 -12.19
N ARG A 248 8.07 4.42 -12.95
CA ARG A 248 9.20 5.23 -12.45
C ARG A 248 8.83 6.71 -12.44
N ARG A 249 9.54 7.52 -11.65
CA ARG A 249 9.34 8.99 -11.63
C ARG A 249 9.46 9.60 -13.03
N GLU A 250 10.44 9.14 -13.80
CA GLU A 250 10.76 9.61 -15.15
C GLU A 250 9.75 9.18 -16.22
N ALA A 251 8.66 8.50 -15.84
CA ALA A 251 7.53 8.25 -16.72
C ALA A 251 6.63 9.49 -16.89
N PHE A 252 6.54 10.33 -15.85
CA PHE A 252 5.66 11.49 -15.77
C PHE A 252 6.37 12.76 -16.26
N THR A 253 5.61 13.75 -16.73
CA THR A 253 6.16 15.07 -17.07
C THR A 253 6.48 15.89 -15.81
N GLU A 254 7.35 16.90 -15.91
CA GLU A 254 7.62 17.78 -14.76
C GLU A 254 6.35 18.53 -14.28
N ASP A 255 5.40 18.85 -15.18
CA ASP A 255 4.10 19.41 -14.82
C ASP A 255 3.27 18.41 -13.97
N GLN A 256 3.27 17.14 -14.36
CA GLN A 256 2.59 16.06 -13.62
C GLN A 256 3.27 15.79 -12.27
N LEU A 257 4.60 15.82 -12.22
CA LEU A 257 5.39 15.66 -11.00
C LEU A 257 5.21 16.86 -10.05
N THR A 258 5.03 18.07 -10.59
CA THR A 258 4.70 19.29 -9.82
C THR A 258 3.31 19.16 -9.21
N LYS A 259 2.29 18.77 -9.99
CA LYS A 259 0.92 18.51 -9.51
C LYS A 259 0.82 17.37 -8.49
N LEU A 260 1.65 16.35 -8.62
CA LEU A 260 1.75 15.26 -7.63
C LEU A 260 2.49 15.66 -6.34
N SER A 261 3.26 16.74 -6.35
CA SER A 261 4.19 17.11 -5.25
C SER A 261 3.52 17.20 -3.86
N PRO A 262 2.35 17.88 -3.67
CA PRO A 262 1.71 17.96 -2.35
C PRO A 262 1.27 16.60 -1.80
N PHE A 263 0.86 15.69 -2.70
CA PHE A 263 0.36 14.36 -2.36
C PHE A 263 1.48 13.33 -2.14
N ILE A 264 2.69 13.63 -2.60
CA ILE A 264 3.88 12.79 -2.46
C ILE A 264 4.78 13.26 -1.29
N GLY A 265 4.90 14.58 -1.10
CA GLY A 265 5.69 15.18 -0.03
C GLY A 265 7.18 14.88 -0.16
N ASN A 266 7.91 14.93 0.97
CA ASN A 266 9.33 14.63 0.98
C ASN A 266 9.56 13.11 1.08
N PHE A 267 9.29 12.42 -0.03
CA PHE A 267 9.47 10.96 -0.16
C PHE A 267 10.90 10.49 0.14
N ILE A 268 11.91 11.37 -0.01
CA ILE A 268 13.31 11.15 0.36
C ILE A 268 13.53 11.17 1.88
N ALA A 269 12.89 12.09 2.61
CA ALA A 269 12.82 12.04 4.07
C ALA A 269 11.96 10.87 4.59
N GLY A 270 11.21 10.23 3.69
CA GLY A 270 10.41 9.04 3.95
C GLY A 270 8.94 9.31 4.21
N ASP A 271 8.43 10.48 3.79
CA ASP A 271 6.99 10.78 3.86
C ASP A 271 6.16 9.73 3.10
N GLN A 272 4.92 9.54 3.56
CA GLN A 272 4.03 8.49 3.08
C GLN A 272 2.88 9.07 2.24
N SER A 273 2.66 8.51 1.06
CA SER A 273 1.65 8.91 0.08
C SER A 273 0.60 7.82 -0.13
N LEU A 274 -0.53 8.18 -0.75
CA LEU A 274 -1.42 7.21 -1.37
C LEU A 274 -0.83 6.66 -2.68
N PHE A 275 0.00 7.44 -3.37
CA PHE A 275 0.38 7.22 -4.78
C PHE A 275 1.73 6.51 -4.99
N MET A 276 2.47 6.18 -3.92
CA MET A 276 3.78 5.54 -3.99
C MET A 276 3.89 4.27 -3.14
N ALA A 277 4.73 3.33 -3.59
CA ALA A 277 5.11 2.13 -2.85
C ALA A 277 6.47 2.32 -2.18
N THR A 278 7.52 2.39 -3.00
CA THR A 278 8.91 2.71 -2.62
C THR A 278 9.22 4.15 -3.03
N TYR A 279 10.40 4.65 -2.68
CA TYR A 279 10.85 6.01 -3.05
C TYR A 279 11.00 6.23 -4.57
N TYR A 280 10.95 5.16 -5.37
CA TYR A 280 11.09 5.19 -6.82
C TYR A 280 9.86 4.66 -7.60
N MET A 281 8.90 4.02 -6.92
CA MET A 281 7.76 3.34 -7.56
C MET A 281 6.43 4.07 -7.29
N TYR A 282 5.90 4.66 -8.34
CA TYR A 282 4.66 5.45 -8.40
C TYR A 282 3.55 4.55 -8.97
N PHE A 283 2.32 4.66 -8.46
CA PHE A 283 1.13 3.89 -8.89
C PHE A 283 1.43 2.41 -9.23
N PRO A 284 1.86 1.58 -8.24
CA PRO A 284 2.09 0.15 -8.45
C PRO A 284 0.81 -0.54 -8.95
N PHE A 285 0.90 -1.39 -9.97
CA PHE A 285 -0.27 -2.05 -10.58
C PHE A 285 -0.17 -3.59 -10.64
N LEU A 286 0.99 -4.16 -10.36
CA LEU A 286 1.19 -5.62 -10.33
C LEU A 286 1.94 -6.02 -9.05
N THR A 287 1.48 -7.07 -8.36
CA THR A 287 2.23 -7.74 -7.30
C THR A 287 2.33 -9.25 -7.55
N CYS A 288 3.41 -9.86 -7.08
CA CYS A 288 3.52 -11.30 -6.94
C CYS A 288 4.03 -11.68 -5.54
N GLU A 289 3.45 -12.75 -5.00
CA GLU A 289 3.84 -13.38 -3.74
C GLU A 289 4.06 -14.87 -3.99
N VAL A 290 5.27 -15.36 -3.71
CA VAL A 290 5.71 -16.74 -3.97
C VAL A 290 5.76 -17.48 -2.64
N LYS A 291 5.22 -18.68 -2.54
CA LYS A 291 5.20 -19.42 -1.26
C LYS A 291 5.56 -20.89 -1.44
N CYS A 292 5.87 -21.58 -0.34
CA CYS A 292 6.11 -23.02 -0.35
C CYS A 292 4.85 -23.79 0.07
N GLY A 293 4.16 -24.37 -0.93
CA GLY A 293 3.03 -25.29 -0.75
C GLY A 293 1.65 -24.64 -0.67
N ALA A 294 0.62 -25.38 -1.09
CA ALA A 294 -0.73 -24.87 -1.34
C ALA A 294 -1.36 -24.10 -0.17
N ALA A 295 -1.24 -24.58 1.07
CA ALA A 295 -1.80 -23.91 2.25
C ALA A 295 -1.14 -22.55 2.57
N ALA A 296 0.01 -22.24 1.96
CA ALA A 296 0.65 -20.94 2.05
C ALA A 296 0.19 -19.97 0.95
N LEU A 297 -0.46 -20.43 -0.13
CA LEU A 297 -1.03 -19.55 -1.17
C LEU A 297 -2.13 -18.65 -0.61
N ASP A 298 -2.92 -19.12 0.36
CA ASP A 298 -3.89 -18.29 1.07
C ASP A 298 -3.25 -17.14 1.85
N VAL A 299 -1.97 -17.27 2.23
CA VAL A 299 -1.18 -16.21 2.88
C VAL A 299 -0.65 -15.23 1.84
N ALA A 300 -0.14 -15.71 0.70
CA ALA A 300 0.19 -14.89 -0.46
C ALA A 300 -1.02 -14.07 -0.95
N ASP A 301 -2.21 -14.67 -1.00
CA ASP A 301 -3.44 -13.99 -1.40
C ASP A 301 -3.82 -12.86 -0.45
N ARG A 302 -3.60 -13.02 0.87
CA ARG A 302 -3.82 -11.96 1.87
C ARG A 302 -2.79 -10.83 1.73
N GLN A 303 -1.52 -11.16 1.47
CA GLN A 303 -0.45 -10.20 1.21
C GLN A 303 -0.71 -9.40 -0.08
N ASN A 304 -1.10 -10.10 -1.16
CA ASN A 304 -1.49 -9.52 -2.44
C ASN A 304 -2.74 -8.63 -2.30
N ALA A 305 -3.81 -9.10 -1.64
CA ALA A 305 -5.02 -8.31 -1.46
C ALA A 305 -4.77 -7.02 -0.65
N HIS A 306 -3.92 -7.07 0.39
CA HIS A 306 -3.53 -5.87 1.12
C HIS A 306 -2.75 -4.89 0.23
N SER A 307 -1.75 -5.37 -0.51
CA SER A 307 -0.92 -4.56 -1.41
C SER A 307 -1.77 -3.92 -2.53
N MET A 308 -2.59 -4.73 -3.20
CA MET A 308 -3.51 -4.27 -4.25
C MET A 308 -4.62 -3.37 -3.74
N THR A 309 -5.02 -3.44 -2.46
CA THR A 309 -5.92 -2.42 -1.90
C THR A 309 -5.26 -1.04 -1.92
N LEU A 310 -3.95 -0.94 -1.67
CA LEU A 310 -3.26 0.36 -1.73
C LEU A 310 -3.18 0.86 -3.19
N THR A 311 -2.83 -0.01 -4.14
CA THR A 311 -2.89 0.22 -5.59
C THR A 311 -4.23 0.78 -6.05
N VAL A 312 -5.31 0.04 -5.77
CA VAL A 312 -6.64 0.39 -6.28
C VAL A 312 -7.17 1.65 -5.60
N ARG A 313 -6.87 1.86 -4.31
CA ARG A 313 -7.15 3.12 -3.60
C ARG A 313 -6.38 4.29 -4.20
N ALA A 314 -5.11 4.13 -4.56
CA ALA A 314 -4.31 5.20 -5.18
C ALA A 314 -5.00 5.76 -6.43
N VAL A 315 -5.46 4.87 -7.32
CA VAL A 315 -6.13 5.27 -8.56
C VAL A 315 -7.58 5.72 -8.30
N ALA A 316 -8.32 5.05 -7.41
CA ALA A 316 -9.69 5.46 -7.08
C ALA A 316 -9.75 6.87 -6.47
N GLU A 317 -8.89 7.17 -5.47
CA GLU A 317 -8.86 8.47 -4.81
C GLU A 317 -8.36 9.60 -5.74
N LEU A 318 -7.38 9.32 -6.62
CA LEU A 318 -6.99 10.26 -7.69
C LEU A 318 -8.18 10.63 -8.60
N PHE A 319 -9.00 9.64 -8.98
CA PHE A 319 -10.14 9.87 -9.87
C PHE A 319 -11.32 10.55 -9.16
N ARG A 320 -11.49 10.33 -7.85
CA ARG A 320 -12.42 11.13 -7.02
C ARG A 320 -12.01 12.60 -6.94
N ALA A 321 -10.70 12.87 -6.78
CA ALA A 321 -10.16 14.23 -6.70
C ALA A 321 -10.52 15.08 -7.93
N VAL A 322 -10.51 14.47 -9.12
CA VAL A 322 -10.87 15.12 -10.39
C VAL A 322 -12.30 14.81 -10.85
N LYS A 323 -13.15 14.29 -9.95
CA LYS A 323 -14.60 14.06 -10.15
C LYS A 323 -14.93 13.16 -11.36
N ARG A 324 -14.10 12.13 -11.54
CA ARG A 324 -14.11 11.12 -12.62
C ARG A 324 -14.22 9.68 -12.10
N GLU A 325 -14.71 9.47 -10.88
CA GLU A 325 -14.85 8.16 -10.25
C GLU A 325 -15.66 7.14 -11.08
N TYR A 326 -16.55 7.61 -11.95
CA TYR A 326 -17.34 6.78 -12.86
C TYR A 326 -16.47 6.01 -13.89
N GLU A 327 -15.29 6.52 -14.24
CA GLU A 327 -14.36 5.86 -15.18
C GLU A 327 -13.69 4.63 -14.57
N VAL A 328 -13.48 4.64 -13.25
CA VAL A 328 -12.75 3.60 -12.50
C VAL A 328 -13.66 2.67 -11.70
N HIS A 329 -14.91 3.06 -11.44
CA HIS A 329 -15.91 2.24 -10.77
C HIS A 329 -16.08 0.87 -11.46
N ARG A 330 -15.85 -0.22 -10.72
CA ARG A 330 -15.89 -1.63 -11.17
C ARG A 330 -14.90 -2.00 -12.29
N GLN A 331 -13.93 -1.14 -12.62
CA GLN A 331 -12.83 -1.49 -13.53
C GLN A 331 -11.66 -2.13 -12.78
N ILE A 332 -10.97 -3.08 -13.41
CA ILE A 332 -9.72 -3.62 -12.87
C ILE A 332 -8.60 -2.58 -13.01
N LEU A 333 -8.04 -2.15 -11.87
CA LEU A 333 -6.99 -1.12 -11.77
C LEU A 333 -5.62 -1.71 -11.35
N GLY A 334 -5.54 -3.02 -11.14
CA GLY A 334 -4.31 -3.71 -10.80
C GLY A 334 -4.50 -5.22 -10.75
N PHE A 335 -3.40 -5.96 -10.77
CA PHE A 335 -3.36 -7.42 -10.81
C PHE A 335 -2.47 -7.98 -9.70
N SER A 336 -2.80 -9.18 -9.22
CA SER A 336 -1.90 -9.93 -8.35
C SER A 336 -1.79 -11.38 -8.76
N ILE A 337 -0.57 -11.91 -8.67
CA ILE A 337 -0.27 -13.31 -8.90
C ILE A 337 0.20 -13.93 -7.58
N SER A 338 -0.28 -15.12 -7.23
CA SER A 338 0.32 -15.95 -6.18
C SER A 338 0.71 -17.29 -6.76
N HIS A 339 1.88 -17.81 -6.40
CA HIS A 339 2.32 -19.11 -6.89
C HIS A 339 3.22 -19.87 -5.92
N ASP A 340 3.28 -21.19 -6.10
CA ASP A 340 4.28 -22.06 -5.48
C ASP A 340 5.10 -22.79 -6.56
N HIS A 341 5.62 -23.98 -6.26
CA HIS A 341 6.36 -24.81 -7.21
C HIS A 341 5.46 -25.57 -8.20
N ARG A 342 4.12 -25.46 -8.07
CA ARG A 342 3.14 -26.27 -8.81
C ARG A 342 1.95 -25.47 -9.37
N SER A 343 1.51 -24.43 -8.66
CA SER A 343 0.19 -23.80 -8.86
C SER A 343 0.33 -22.28 -9.00
N VAL A 344 -0.54 -21.67 -9.80
CA VAL A 344 -0.66 -20.20 -9.94
C VAL A 344 -2.12 -19.78 -9.74
N ARG A 345 -2.34 -18.69 -9.00
CA ARG A 345 -3.59 -17.94 -8.94
C ARG A 345 -3.37 -16.55 -9.50
N ILE A 346 -4.32 -16.05 -10.27
CA ILE A 346 -4.33 -14.71 -10.88
C ILE A 346 -5.61 -14.01 -10.45
N TYR A 347 -5.48 -12.78 -9.96
CA TYR A 347 -6.61 -11.91 -9.57
C TYR A 347 -6.48 -10.52 -10.18
N GLY A 348 -7.60 -9.94 -10.59
CA GLY A 348 -7.73 -8.51 -10.89
C GLY A 348 -8.43 -7.78 -9.75
N HIS A 349 -7.98 -6.59 -9.37
CA HIS A 349 -8.49 -5.83 -8.22
C HIS A 349 -9.15 -4.53 -8.67
N TYR A 350 -10.27 -4.18 -8.04
CA TYR A 350 -11.16 -3.11 -8.51
C TYR A 350 -11.89 -2.40 -7.36
N PRO A 351 -12.28 -1.12 -7.53
CA PRO A 351 -13.08 -0.41 -6.56
C PRO A 351 -14.58 -0.54 -6.89
N VAL A 352 -15.41 -0.53 -5.86
CA VAL A 352 -16.85 -0.22 -5.96
C VAL A 352 -17.05 1.08 -5.20
N ILE A 353 -17.41 2.13 -5.95
CA ILE A 353 -17.55 3.50 -5.44
C ILE A 353 -19.04 3.81 -5.31
N ASN A 354 -19.48 4.27 -4.15
CA ASN A 354 -20.87 4.60 -3.85
C ASN A 354 -20.94 5.93 -3.07
N GLY A 355 -21.15 7.04 -3.78
CA GLY A 355 -21.15 8.38 -3.18
C GLY A 355 -19.79 8.71 -2.56
N LYS A 356 -19.73 8.88 -1.24
CA LYS A 356 -18.48 9.11 -0.49
C LYS A 356 -17.70 7.82 -0.18
N ASP A 357 -18.35 6.66 -0.19
CA ASP A 357 -17.71 5.38 0.16
C ASP A 357 -16.98 4.77 -1.04
N THR A 358 -15.79 4.22 -0.79
CA THR A 358 -15.08 3.33 -1.73
C THR A 358 -14.74 2.01 -1.03
N LYS A 359 -15.16 0.88 -1.62
CA LYS A 359 -14.82 -0.47 -1.18
C LYS A 359 -13.98 -1.18 -2.24
N TYR A 360 -13.09 -2.07 -1.82
CA TYR A 360 -12.08 -2.71 -2.67
C TYR A 360 -12.32 -4.21 -2.74
N TYR A 361 -12.34 -4.77 -3.95
CA TYR A 361 -12.71 -6.16 -4.23
C TYR A 361 -11.71 -6.82 -5.18
N ARG A 362 -11.69 -8.16 -5.21
CA ARG A 362 -10.91 -8.95 -6.17
C ARG A 362 -11.79 -9.81 -7.06
N HIS A 363 -11.36 -10.00 -8.29
CA HIS A 363 -11.97 -10.91 -9.27
C HIS A 363 -10.99 -12.06 -9.54
N PRO A 364 -11.34 -13.32 -9.24
CA PRO A 364 -10.58 -14.48 -9.70
C PRO A 364 -10.52 -14.50 -11.22
N ILE A 365 -9.32 -14.42 -11.78
CA ILE A 365 -9.08 -14.45 -13.22
C ILE A 365 -8.81 -15.89 -13.67
N HIS A 366 -7.91 -16.59 -12.99
CA HIS A 366 -7.59 -18.00 -13.25
C HIS A 366 -6.88 -18.63 -12.03
N GLU A 367 -7.13 -19.90 -11.75
CA GLU A 367 -6.42 -20.71 -10.75
C GLU A 367 -6.13 -22.08 -11.37
N PHE A 368 -4.84 -22.43 -11.47
CA PHE A 368 -4.42 -23.63 -12.20
C PHE A 368 -3.12 -24.24 -11.66
N SER A 369 -2.96 -25.54 -11.87
CA SER A 369 -1.72 -26.28 -11.59
C SER A 369 -0.87 -26.26 -12.87
N PHE A 370 0.12 -25.38 -12.95
CA PHE A 370 0.91 -25.17 -14.18
C PHE A 370 1.72 -26.40 -14.62
N THR A 371 1.91 -27.36 -13.71
CA THR A 371 2.53 -28.67 -13.94
C THR A 371 1.57 -29.78 -14.38
N ALA A 372 0.25 -29.54 -14.34
CA ALA A 372 -0.74 -30.53 -14.76
C ALA A 372 -0.83 -30.63 -16.28
N LEU A 373 -1.39 -31.75 -16.77
CA LEU A 373 -1.54 -32.04 -18.20
C LEU A 373 -0.22 -31.83 -18.96
N ASP A 374 0.85 -32.45 -18.45
CA ASP A 374 2.21 -32.42 -19.00
C ASP A 374 2.76 -30.99 -19.25
N GLY A 375 2.35 -30.03 -18.41
CA GLY A 375 2.79 -28.65 -18.49
C GLY A 375 2.04 -27.78 -19.48
N LYS A 376 0.85 -28.19 -19.95
CA LYS A 376 0.00 -27.46 -20.91
C LYS A 376 -0.17 -25.96 -20.58
N GLU A 377 -0.20 -25.60 -19.30
CA GLU A 377 -0.41 -24.23 -18.82
C GLU A 377 0.84 -23.54 -18.25
N LYS A 378 2.05 -24.14 -18.37
CA LYS A 378 3.29 -23.57 -17.81
C LYS A 378 3.58 -22.13 -18.26
N TRP A 379 3.19 -21.80 -19.49
CA TRP A 379 3.35 -20.45 -20.05
C TRP A 379 2.16 -19.50 -19.82
N THR A 380 1.03 -19.95 -19.23
CA THR A 380 -0.19 -19.14 -19.11
C THR A 380 0.03 -17.85 -18.32
N ALA A 381 0.68 -17.94 -17.15
CA ALA A 381 0.98 -16.77 -16.31
C ALA A 381 1.99 -15.80 -16.96
N TYR A 382 3.01 -16.34 -17.64
CA TYR A 382 4.00 -15.55 -18.38
C TYR A 382 3.33 -14.69 -19.46
N ARG A 383 2.49 -15.33 -20.29
CA ARG A 383 1.78 -14.67 -21.38
C ARG A 383 0.80 -13.63 -20.84
N PHE A 384 0.03 -13.98 -19.82
CA PHE A 384 -0.87 -13.05 -19.13
C PHE A 384 -0.12 -11.80 -18.64
N THR A 385 0.99 -11.98 -17.90
CA THR A 385 1.80 -10.88 -17.37
C THR A 385 2.34 -9.99 -18.50
N LYS A 386 2.86 -10.59 -19.58
CA LYS A 386 3.36 -9.83 -20.72
C LYS A 386 2.24 -9.12 -21.49
N ASN A 387 1.03 -9.68 -21.56
CA ASN A 387 -0.15 -8.99 -22.08
C ASN A 387 -0.59 -7.82 -21.17
N VAL A 388 -0.46 -7.93 -19.84
CA VAL A 388 -0.70 -6.81 -18.92
C VAL A 388 0.25 -5.65 -19.23
N TYR A 389 1.54 -5.94 -19.46
CA TYR A 389 2.53 -4.92 -19.85
C TYR A 389 2.30 -4.35 -21.27
N ASP A 390 2.01 -5.19 -22.26
CA ASP A 390 1.96 -4.76 -23.67
C ASP A 390 0.60 -4.15 -24.07
N ILE A 391 -0.51 -4.56 -23.44
CA ILE A 391 -1.89 -4.23 -23.89
C ILE A 391 -2.60 -3.32 -22.89
N TRP A 392 -2.63 -3.68 -21.60
CA TRP A 392 -3.41 -2.96 -20.59
C TRP A 392 -2.67 -1.75 -20.02
N MET A 393 -1.40 -1.93 -19.65
CA MET A 393 -0.59 -0.93 -18.98
C MET A 393 -0.53 0.41 -19.74
N PRO A 394 -0.36 0.48 -21.08
CA PRO A 394 -0.30 1.76 -21.78
C PRO A 394 -1.60 2.56 -21.69
N ALA A 395 -2.76 1.87 -21.69
CA ALA A 395 -4.06 2.50 -21.52
C ALA A 395 -4.25 2.98 -20.06
N HIS A 396 -3.90 2.14 -19.08
CA HIS A 396 -3.97 2.49 -17.66
C HIS A 396 -3.05 3.68 -17.29
N PHE A 397 -1.83 3.70 -17.83
CA PHE A 397 -0.88 4.80 -17.65
C PHE A 397 -1.42 6.12 -18.23
N LYS A 398 -1.90 6.10 -19.48
CA LYS A 398 -2.52 7.28 -20.11
C LYS A 398 -3.75 7.77 -19.32
N MET A 399 -4.54 6.86 -18.76
CA MET A 399 -5.67 7.17 -17.89
C MET A 399 -5.21 7.91 -16.63
N ILE A 400 -4.18 7.41 -15.93
CA ILE A 400 -3.58 8.06 -14.75
C ILE A 400 -3.00 9.44 -15.09
N CYS A 401 -2.18 9.56 -16.14
CA CYS A 401 -1.66 10.87 -16.60
C CYS A 401 -2.80 11.86 -16.85
N SER A 402 -3.84 11.46 -17.57
CA SER A 402 -5.01 12.30 -17.85
C SER A 402 -5.76 12.78 -16.60
N ALA A 403 -5.68 12.08 -15.47
CA ALA A 403 -6.23 12.54 -14.19
C ALA A 403 -5.25 13.47 -13.46
N ILE A 404 -3.94 13.16 -13.46
CA ILE A 404 -2.92 14.05 -12.90
C ILE A 404 -2.91 15.40 -13.62
N ASP A 405 -3.09 15.42 -14.95
CA ASP A 405 -3.17 16.64 -15.76
C ASP A 405 -4.32 17.57 -15.34
N GLN A 406 -5.35 17.04 -14.67
CA GLN A 406 -6.52 17.78 -14.17
C GLN A 406 -6.43 18.17 -12.69
N LEU A 407 -5.37 17.75 -11.96
CA LEU A 407 -5.12 18.25 -10.62
C LEU A 407 -4.75 19.75 -10.66
N PRO A 408 -5.19 20.55 -9.67
CA PRO A 408 -4.83 21.97 -9.58
C PRO A 408 -3.33 22.14 -9.34
N SER A 409 -2.69 23.03 -10.12
CA SER A 409 -1.24 23.28 -10.05
C SER A 409 -0.81 23.98 -8.75
N ASN A 410 -1.69 24.79 -8.17
CA ASN A 410 -1.42 25.59 -6.98
C ASN A 410 -2.38 25.14 -5.87
N LEU A 411 -1.91 24.22 -5.02
CA LEU A 411 -2.57 23.89 -3.76
C LEU A 411 -1.74 24.51 -2.64
N ASP A 412 -2.08 25.75 -2.29
CA ASP A 412 -1.46 26.47 -1.17
C ASP A 412 -2.06 25.99 0.15
N PHE A 413 -1.80 24.72 0.46
CA PHE A 413 -2.02 24.20 1.81
C PHE A 413 -0.97 24.84 2.70
N ASP A 414 -1.35 25.92 3.37
CA ASP A 414 -0.53 26.61 4.35
C ASP A 414 -0.16 25.62 5.47
N VAL A 415 1.03 25.00 5.32
CA VAL A 415 1.59 24.09 6.31
C VAL A 415 2.05 24.95 7.47
N ALA A 416 1.08 25.31 8.32
CA ALA A 416 1.20 26.24 9.43
C ALA A 416 2.54 26.05 10.13
N SER A 417 3.50 26.90 9.76
CA SER A 417 4.85 26.85 10.29
C SER A 417 4.75 27.36 11.71
N LEU A 418 4.60 26.41 12.65
CA LEU A 418 4.67 26.65 14.10
C LEU A 418 5.74 27.71 14.34
N PRO A 419 5.36 28.93 14.79
CA PRO A 419 6.28 30.06 14.80
C PRO A 419 7.49 29.68 15.63
N GLU A 420 8.68 29.80 15.05
CA GLU A 420 9.92 29.39 15.71
C GLU A 420 9.96 30.05 17.10
N THR A 421 9.92 29.23 18.15
CA THR A 421 9.76 29.72 19.52
C THR A 421 10.93 30.65 19.84
N GLY A 422 10.64 31.95 19.97
CA GLY A 422 11.61 33.03 19.95
C GLY A 422 12.59 33.02 21.12
N LEU A 423 13.59 32.13 21.06
CA LEU A 423 14.62 31.92 22.07
C LEU A 423 16.02 31.92 21.43
N SER A 424 16.29 32.93 20.59
CA SER A 424 17.63 33.21 20.04
C SER A 424 17.96 34.70 19.92
N GLN A 425 17.30 35.55 20.72
CA GLN A 425 17.59 36.99 20.82
C GLN A 425 18.32 37.41 22.10
N ASP A 426 18.59 36.48 23.03
CA ASP A 426 19.18 36.79 24.34
C ASP A 426 20.57 36.18 24.53
N LEU A 427 21.53 36.60 23.69
CA LEU A 427 22.97 36.40 23.91
C LEU A 427 23.85 37.36 23.08
N ARG A 428 23.32 38.54 22.71
CA ARG A 428 24.02 39.50 21.82
C ARG A 428 24.05 40.94 22.33
N SER A 429 24.26 41.10 23.64
CA SER A 429 24.72 42.36 24.24
C SER A 429 25.87 42.10 25.23
N GLN A 430 26.75 43.09 25.40
CA GLN A 430 27.88 43.07 26.36
C GLN A 430 29.07 42.12 26.07
N HIS A 431 29.79 42.34 24.96
CA HIS A 431 31.26 42.41 25.04
C HIS A 431 31.82 43.36 23.98
N LEU A 432 32.37 44.51 24.39
CA LEU A 432 32.87 45.54 23.49
C LEU A 432 34.10 46.27 24.07
N SER A 433 35.28 45.71 23.77
CA SER A 433 36.63 46.30 23.84
C SER A 433 37.43 45.52 22.78
N GLN A 434 37.86 46.12 21.67
CA GLN A 434 39.11 46.89 21.51
C GLN A 434 40.35 46.08 22.00
N SER A 435 41.39 45.86 21.19
CA SER A 435 41.99 46.77 20.21
C SER A 435 42.33 46.17 18.81
N ASP A 436 42.86 47.03 17.94
CA ASP A 436 43.38 46.83 16.56
C ASP A 436 44.49 45.76 16.43
N ALA A 437 44.94 45.29 15.24
CA ALA A 437 45.07 46.00 13.97
C ALA A 437 45.22 45.14 12.68
N ASN A 438 45.02 45.82 11.53
CA ASN A 438 45.62 45.63 10.19
C ASN A 438 45.81 44.21 9.58
N SER A 439 45.08 43.92 8.48
CA SER A 439 45.64 43.80 7.10
C SER A 439 44.73 43.04 6.11
N VAL A 440 44.68 43.48 4.84
CA VAL A 440 43.91 42.93 3.70
C VAL A 440 44.61 43.38 2.39
N PRO A 441 44.56 42.68 1.22
CA PRO A 441 44.35 41.26 0.90
C PRO A 441 45.57 40.65 0.12
N LEU A 442 45.46 39.44 -0.46
CA LEU A 442 45.48 39.23 -1.93
C LEU A 442 45.44 37.75 -2.40
N PHE A 443 45.14 37.57 -3.69
CA PHE A 443 45.18 36.34 -4.50
C PHE A 443 46.59 36.04 -5.06
N VAL A 444 46.80 34.78 -5.49
CA VAL A 444 47.65 34.22 -6.60
C VAL A 444 47.88 32.73 -6.22
N GLU A 445 47.34 31.70 -6.90
CA GLU A 445 47.50 31.24 -8.31
C GLU A 445 48.86 30.54 -8.59
N GLN A 446 48.84 29.28 -9.08
CA GLN A 446 49.52 28.81 -10.30
C GLN A 446 49.76 27.26 -10.44
N ASP A 447 49.35 26.72 -11.60
CA ASP A 447 49.76 25.55 -12.43
C ASP A 447 50.66 24.37 -11.96
N SER A 448 50.27 23.14 -12.38
CA SER A 448 50.98 22.20 -13.32
C SER A 448 50.47 20.74 -13.17
N ARG A 449 49.90 20.04 -14.17
CA ARG A 449 50.45 19.40 -15.41
C ARG A 449 51.63 18.41 -15.17
N SER A 450 51.71 17.20 -15.77
CA SER A 450 50.80 16.43 -16.66
C SER A 450 51.33 15.00 -16.99
N SER A 451 50.46 13.99 -17.23
CA SER A 451 50.63 12.77 -18.11
C SER A 451 51.84 11.81 -17.89
N ASN A 452 51.88 10.51 -18.25
CA ASN A 452 51.13 9.74 -19.25
C ASN A 452 51.25 8.19 -19.08
N THR A 453 50.32 7.42 -19.68
CA THR A 453 50.37 6.03 -20.25
C THR A 453 51.41 4.95 -19.82
N GLY A 454 50.94 3.69 -19.63
CA GLY A 454 51.75 2.45 -19.76
C GLY A 454 50.97 1.14 -19.51
N GLN A 455 51.24 0.05 -20.26
CA GLN A 455 50.60 -1.29 -20.14
C GLN A 455 51.60 -2.38 -19.70
N GLY A 456 51.15 -3.48 -19.07
CA GLY A 456 51.97 -4.70 -18.95
C GLY A 456 51.50 -5.78 -17.96
N THR A 457 51.00 -6.91 -18.46
CA THR A 457 51.05 -8.27 -17.87
C THR A 457 52.14 -9.09 -18.60
N PRO A 458 52.55 -10.34 -18.22
CA PRO A 458 51.89 -11.34 -17.34
C PRO A 458 52.81 -12.00 -16.29
N GLY A 459 52.31 -13.05 -15.62
CA GLY A 459 53.09 -13.98 -14.78
C GLY A 459 52.47 -15.40 -14.76
N THR A 460 53.28 -16.45 -14.68
CA THR A 460 52.89 -17.82 -15.10
C THR A 460 52.82 -18.87 -13.96
N LEU A 461 51.98 -19.89 -14.19
CA LEU A 461 51.95 -21.27 -13.68
C LEU A 461 53.09 -21.77 -12.75
N PHE A 462 52.76 -22.57 -11.72
CA PHE A 462 53.13 -24.01 -11.66
C PHE A 462 52.46 -24.81 -10.49
N THR A 463 51.87 -25.97 -10.85
CA THR A 463 51.65 -27.25 -10.11
C THR A 463 51.57 -27.37 -8.57
N ASP A 464 50.46 -27.98 -8.12
CA ASP A 464 50.25 -28.87 -6.94
C ASP A 464 51.00 -30.25 -7.16
N PRO A 465 51.06 -31.26 -6.25
CA PRO A 465 50.32 -31.42 -4.99
C PRO A 465 51.03 -32.05 -3.75
N GLY A 466 50.42 -31.81 -2.58
CA GLY A 466 50.05 -32.87 -1.62
C GLY A 466 51.07 -33.42 -0.60
N ALA A 467 50.71 -33.32 0.70
CA ALA A 467 51.04 -34.33 1.73
C ALA A 467 50.13 -34.20 2.97
N ALA A 468 49.56 -35.30 3.46
CA ALA A 468 48.75 -35.31 4.68
C ALA A 468 49.57 -35.68 5.93
N LYS A 469 49.30 -35.05 7.09
CA LYS A 469 49.70 -35.62 8.39
C LYS A 469 48.72 -35.26 9.52
N ARG A 470 48.19 -36.29 10.18
CA ARG A 470 47.14 -36.21 11.20
C ARG A 470 47.62 -36.83 12.51
N ARG A 471 47.76 -36.04 13.59
CA ARG A 471 47.80 -36.42 15.02
C ARG A 471 47.41 -35.15 15.81
N LYS A 472 46.42 -35.14 16.73
CA LYS A 472 46.35 -35.86 18.03
C LYS A 472 47.49 -35.38 18.95
N GLY A 473 47.31 -34.47 19.91
CA GLY A 473 46.09 -33.85 20.47
C GLY A 473 45.82 -34.34 21.91
N ARG A 474 45.56 -33.42 22.85
CA ARG A 474 45.21 -33.73 24.26
C ARG A 474 44.64 -32.50 24.98
N ASN A 475 43.68 -32.77 25.86
CA ASN A 475 42.95 -31.85 26.77
C ASN A 475 42.09 -30.80 26.07
#